data_AF-A0A0C1MLX0-F1
#
_entry.id   AF-A0A0C1MLX0-F1
#
_cell.length_a   1.000
_cell.length_b   1.000
_cell.length_c   1.000
_cell.angle_alpha   90.00
_cell.angle_beta   90.00
_cell.angle_gamma   90.00
#
_symmetry.space_group_name_H-M   'P 1'
#
loop_
_entity.id
_entity.type
_entity.pdbx_description
1 polymer ?
#
loop_
_entity_poly.entity_id
_entity_poly.type
_entity_poly.pdbx_seq_one_letter_code
_entity_poly.pdbx_strand_id
1 'polypeptide(L)' 'MVDFFARYITGDDLRALRKKKGVTTAIMAKHLGVCRKTYENWERDVGQPKLNQFFAICAFCSIDLSELITKIRGHQSS' A
#
# COMPACT_ATOMS: atom_id res chain seq x y z
N MET A 1 23.03 -4.81 -3.94
CA MET A 1 22.86 -3.75 -2.93
C MET A 1 22.14 -2.58 -3.59
N VAL A 2 20.84 -2.73 -3.90
CA VAL A 2 20.06 -1.69 -4.60
C VAL A 2 18.67 -1.42 -3.98
N ASP A 3 18.26 -2.10 -2.91
CA ASP A 3 16.85 -2.07 -2.51
C ASP A 3 16.54 -1.26 -1.23
N PHE A 4 17.52 -0.58 -0.63
CA PHE A 4 17.26 0.28 0.54
C PHE A 4 16.41 1.51 0.20
N PHE A 5 16.32 1.90 -1.08
CA PHE A 5 15.64 3.14 -1.50
C PHE A 5 14.19 3.01 -1.98
N ALA A 6 13.57 1.83 -2.08
CA ALA A 6 12.30 1.71 -2.81
C ALA A 6 11.14 1.00 -2.09
N ARG A 7 11.29 0.60 -0.82
CA ARG A 7 10.19 0.03 -0.04
C ARG A 7 9.51 1.10 0.80
N TYR A 8 8.38 1.58 0.30
CA TYR A 8 7.58 2.64 0.93
C TYR A 8 6.44 2.08 1.82
N ILE A 9 6.25 0.76 1.85
CA ILE A 9 5.31 0.07 2.73
C ILE A 9 5.80 -1.36 3.00
N THR A 10 5.70 -1.81 4.26
CA THR A 10 6.08 -3.18 4.65
C THR A 10 4.92 -4.17 4.51
N GLY A 11 5.23 -5.47 4.51
CA GLY A 11 4.20 -6.52 4.56
C GLY A 11 3.34 -6.45 5.82
N ASP A 12 3.92 -6.07 6.96
CA ASP A 12 3.19 -5.90 8.20
C ASP A 12 2.27 -4.68 8.18
N ASP A 13 2.66 -3.57 7.55
CA ASP A 13 1.77 -2.42 7.34
C ASP A 13 0.54 -2.82 6.50
N LEU A 14 0.75 -3.56 5.41
CA LEU A 14 -0.33 -4.07 4.55
C LEU A 14 -1.29 -4.97 5.33
N ARG A 15 -0.74 -5.87 6.16
CA ARG A 15 -1.51 -6.75 7.02
C ARG A 15 -2.30 -5.97 8.07
N ALA A 16 -1.69 -4.96 8.69
CA ALA A 16 -2.34 -4.11 9.67
C ALA A 16 -3.49 -3.32 9.06
N LEU A 17 -3.28 -2.69 7.90
CA LEU A 17 -4.31 -1.97 7.13
C LEU A 17 -5.49 -2.89 6.80
N ARG A 18 -5.22 -4.08 6.26
CA ARG A 18 -6.26 -5.05 5.93
C ARG A 18 -7.05 -5.52 7.15
N LYS A 19 -6.35 -5.84 8.25
CA LYS A 19 -7.00 -6.26 9.50
C LYS A 19 -7.84 -5.15 10.10
N LYS A 20 -7.36 -3.90 10.08
CA LYS A 20 -8.11 -2.70 10.51
C LYS A 20 -9.38 -2.50 9.67
N LYS A 21 -9.31 -2.77 8.36
CA LYS A 21 -10.47 -2.76 7.47
C LYS A 21 -11.43 -3.94 7.69
N GLY A 22 -10.99 -5.01 8.37
CA GLY A 22 -11.80 -6.18 8.70
C GLY A 22 -12.02 -7.14 7.54
N VAL A 23 -11.13 -7.18 6.55
CA VAL A 23 -11.31 -7.99 5.33
C VAL A 23 -10.28 -9.12 5.17
N THR A 24 -10.63 -10.14 4.41
CA THR A 24 -9.72 -11.26 4.09
C THR A 24 -8.72 -10.86 2.99
N THR A 25 -7.63 -11.63 2.85
CA THR A 25 -6.65 -11.42 1.76
C THR A 25 -7.29 -11.59 0.38
N ALA A 26 -8.31 -12.44 0.26
CA ALA A 26 -9.06 -12.62 -0.99
C ALA A 26 -9.90 -11.39 -1.37
N ILE A 27 -10.60 -10.78 -0.40
CA ILE A 27 -11.39 -9.56 -0.63
C ILE A 27 -10.47 -8.41 -1.03
N MET A 28 -9.35 -8.25 -0.31
CA MET A 28 -8.37 -7.22 -0.61
C MET A 28 -7.75 -7.40 -2.01
N ALA A 29 -7.32 -8.61 -2.35
CA ALA A 29 -6.76 -8.90 -3.67
C ALA A 29 -7.77 -8.65 -4.80
N LYS A 30 -9.04 -9.04 -4.62
CA LYS A 30 -10.13 -8.76 -5.56
C LYS A 30 -10.31 -7.26 -5.78
N HIS A 31 -10.29 -6.46 -4.71
CA HIS A 31 -10.41 -5.00 -4.82
C HIS A 31 -9.24 -4.38 -5.62
N LEU A 32 -8.03 -4.94 -5.47
CA LEU A 32 -6.82 -4.46 -6.12
C LEU A 32 -6.60 -5.04 -7.53
N GLY A 33 -7.50 -5.90 -8.02
CA GLY A 33 -7.37 -6.53 -9.33
C GLY A 33 -6.17 -7.48 -9.45
N VAL A 34 -5.72 -8.07 -8.34
CA VAL A 34 -4.61 -9.03 -8.29
C VAL A 34 -5.08 -10.39 -7.78
N CYS A 35 -4.29 -11.44 -8.01
CA CYS A 35 -4.60 -12.73 -7.40
C CYS A 35 -4.29 -12.71 -5.89
N ARG A 36 -4.98 -13.56 -5.13
CA ARG A 36 -4.79 -13.69 -3.67
C ARG A 36 -3.32 -13.94 -3.30
N LYS A 37 -2.63 -14.80 -4.06
CA LYS A 37 -1.21 -15.14 -3.82
C LYS A 37 -0.30 -13.92 -3.94
N THR A 38 -0.52 -13.05 -4.91
CA THR A 38 0.24 -11.79 -5.05
C THR A 38 0.09 -10.92 -3.81
N TYR A 39 -1.14 -10.75 -3.32
CA TYR A 39 -1.37 -9.94 -2.12
C TYR A 39 -0.75 -10.58 -0.86
N GLU A 40 -0.85 -11.90 -0.71
CA GLU A 40 -0.21 -12.59 0.42
C GLU A 40 1.32 -12.56 0.34
N ASN A 41 1.91 -12.53 -0.86
CA ASN A 41 3.34 -12.34 -1.03
C ASN A 41 3.78 -10.95 -0.56
N TRP A 42 3.00 -9.90 -0.86
CA TRP A 42 3.27 -8.56 -0.35
C TRP A 42 3.23 -8.51 1.18
N GLU A 43 2.25 -9.17 1.83
CA GLU A 43 2.22 -9.29 3.30
C GLU A 43 3.39 -10.09 3.90
N ARG A 44 4.12 -10.84 3.08
CA ARG A 44 5.33 -11.58 3.47
C ARG A 44 6.60 -10.88 2.99
N ASP A 45 6.49 -9.61 2.61
CA ASP A 45 7.61 -8.81 2.13
C ASP A 45 8.27 -9.34 0.83
N VAL A 46 7.55 -10.22 0.11
CA VAL A 46 7.92 -10.78 -1.19
C VAL A 46 7.30 -9.92 -2.30
N GLY A 47 8.12 -9.03 -2.85
CA GLY A 47 7.67 -7.99 -3.78
C GLY A 47 6.93 -6.86 -3.05
N GLN A 48 6.36 -5.94 -3.82
CA GLN A 48 5.61 -4.79 -3.29
C GLN A 48 4.53 -4.35 -4.28
N PRO A 49 3.45 -3.69 -3.79
CA PRO A 49 2.49 -3.05 -4.69
C PRO A 49 3.19 -2.01 -5.59
N LYS A 50 2.59 -1.74 -6.74
CA LYS A 50 2.89 -0.54 -7.53
C LYS A 50 2.23 0.69 -6.88
N LEU A 51 2.70 1.89 -7.20
CA LEU A 51 2.16 3.13 -6.61
C LEU A 51 0.64 3.28 -6.80
N ASN A 52 0.10 2.93 -7.96
CA ASN A 52 -1.35 2.97 -8.19
C ASN A 52 -2.11 1.98 -7.27
N GLN A 53 -1.54 0.80 -7.02
CA GLN A 53 -2.11 -0.18 -6.08
C GLN A 53 -1.98 0.30 -4.64
N PHE A 54 -0.89 0.98 -4.29
CA PHE A 54 -0.73 1.63 -2.99
C PHE A 54 -1.81 2.69 -2.75
N PHE A 55 -2.05 3.59 -3.70
CA PHE A 55 -3.13 4.57 -3.59
C PHE A 55 -4.51 3.92 -3.49
N ALA A 56 -4.75 2.82 -4.23
CA ALA A 56 -5.98 2.05 -4.10
C ALA A 56 -6.13 1.42 -2.71
N ILE A 57 -5.04 0.90 -2.11
CA ILE A 57 -5.03 0.41 -0.73
C ILE A 57 -5.38 1.55 0.23
N CYS A 58 -4.75 2.72 0.11
CA CYS A 58 -5.04 3.88 0.95
C CYS A 58 -6.51 4.29 0.87
N ALA A 59 -7.06 4.41 -0.35
CA ALA A 59 -8.45 4.76 -0.56
C ALA A 59 -9.41 3.72 0.06
N PHE A 60 -9.17 2.43 -0.19
CA PHE A 60 -10.01 1.36 0.33
C PHE A 60 -9.97 1.24 1.86
N CYS A 61 -8.80 1.47 2.44
CA CYS A 61 -8.57 1.46 3.88
C CYS A 61 -8.91 2.79 4.57
N SER A 62 -9.44 3.77 3.83
CA SER A 62 -9.80 5.09 4.36
C SER A 62 -8.62 5.80 5.05
N ILE A 63 -7.43 5.71 4.44
CA ILE A 63 -6.23 6.41 4.87
C ILE A 63 -6.24 7.83 4.29
N ASP A 64 -6.16 8.82 5.17
CA ASP A 64 -6.03 10.22 4.78
C ASP A 64 -4.59 10.50 4.30
N LEU A 65 -4.48 11.01 3.07
CA LEU A 65 -3.20 11.39 2.44
C LEU A 65 -3.02 12.91 2.37
N SER A 66 -3.90 13.70 2.99
CA SER A 66 -3.91 15.17 2.89
C SER A 66 -2.59 15.80 3.33
N GLU A 67 -1.99 15.30 4.42
CA GLU A 67 -0.69 15.77 4.92
C GLU A 67 0.43 15.48 3.91
N LEU A 68 0.45 14.29 3.33
CA LEU A 68 1.43 13.90 2.31
C LEU A 68 1.31 14.78 1.06
N ILE A 69 0.08 15.00 0.58
CA ILE A 69 -0.18 15.85 -0.59
C ILE A 69 0.25 17.30 -0.30
N THR A 70 -0.03 17.80 0.90
CA THR A 70 0.40 19.14 1.32
C THR A 70 1.92 19.29 1.27
N LYS A 71 2.65 18.31 1.79
CA LYS A 71 4.13 18.27 1.74
C LYS A 71 4.66 18.24 0.31
N ILE A 72 4.07 17.43 -0.57
CA ILE A 72 4.46 17.34 -1.99
C ILE A 72 4.27 18.70 -2.69
N ARG A 73 3.13 19.37 -2.47
CA ARG A 73 2.83 20.68 -3.05
C ARG A 73 3.80 21.75 -2.57
N GLY A 74 4.14 21.76 -1.29
CA GLY A 74 5.10 22.72 -0.71
C GLY A 74 6.53 22.56 -1.22
N HIS A 75 6.91 21.38 -1.72
CA HIS A 75 8.25 21.11 -2.26
C HIS A 75 8.43 21.54 -3.73
N GLN A 76 7.36 21.95 -4.42
CA GLN A 76 7.39 22.43 -5.81
C GLN A 76 7.53 23.96 -5.91
N SER A 77 7.66 24.65 -4.78
CA SER A 77 7.72 26.12 -4.69
C SER A 77 9.13 26.66 -4.40
N SER A 78 10.19 25.87 -4.61
CA SER A 78 11.59 26.26 -4.45
C SER A 78 12.39 26.02 -5.73
#